data_AF-A0A3D6BSW7-F1
#
_entry.id   AF-A0A3D6BSW7-F1
#
_cell.length_a   1.000
_cell.length_b   1.000
_cell.length_c   1.000
_cell.angle_alpha   90.00
_cell.angle_beta   90.00
_cell.angle_gamma   90.00
#
_symmetry.space_group_name_H-M   'P 1'
#
loop_
_entity.id
_entity.type
_entity.pdbx_description
1 polymer ?
#
loop_
_entity_poly.entity_id
_entity_poly.type
_entity_poly.pdbx_seq_one_letter_code
_entity_poly.pdbx_strand_id
1 'polypeptide(L)'
;YRSASGFGIRLDAGSVYQGAIVSPFFDSMLVKVTANSRTLDGACRKVRRALAEFRIRGVKTNMPFLDNILKHETFRRGDVTVNFIKQNP
;
A
#
# COMPACT_ATOMS: atom_id res chain seq x y z
N TYR A 1 -2.41 -10.24 11.74
CA TYR A 1 -2.17 -9.96 10.32
C TYR A 1 -3.20 -10.73 9.51
N ARG A 2 -3.98 -10.05 8.66
CA ARG A 2 -4.79 -10.68 7.60
C ARG A 2 -4.53 -9.94 6.30
N SER A 3 -4.12 -10.68 5.29
CA SER A 3 -3.81 -10.17 3.96
C SER A 3 -5.08 -9.93 3.13
N ALA A 4 -5.01 -8.99 2.20
CA ALA A 4 -6.02 -8.82 1.16
C ALA A 4 -5.65 -9.67 -0.08
N SER A 5 -6.62 -10.15 -0.84
CA SER A 5 -6.38 -10.96 -2.05
C SER A 5 -7.31 -10.54 -3.20
N GLY A 6 -7.34 -11.29 -4.29
CA GLY A 6 -8.28 -11.07 -5.41
C GLY A 6 -7.61 -10.69 -6.74
N PHE A 7 -8.43 -10.58 -7.79
CA PHE A 7 -7.95 -10.45 -9.16
C PHE A 7 -7.04 -9.23 -9.39
N GLY A 8 -5.82 -9.50 -9.85
CA GLY A 8 -4.83 -8.48 -10.15
C GLY A 8 -4.21 -7.84 -8.91
N ILE A 9 -4.24 -8.50 -7.75
CA ILE A 9 -3.37 -8.20 -6.59
C ILE A 9 -2.33 -9.29 -6.43
N ARG A 10 -1.08 -8.87 -6.24
CA ARG A 10 0.05 -9.70 -5.82
C ARG A 10 0.55 -9.21 -4.47
N LEU A 11 0.84 -10.14 -3.58
CA LEU A 11 1.44 -9.89 -2.28
C LEU A 11 2.80 -10.58 -2.19
N ASP A 12 3.83 -9.81 -1.87
CA ASP A 12 5.14 -10.32 -1.51
C ASP A 12 5.39 -9.92 -0.05
N ALA A 13 5.10 -10.84 0.87
CA ALA A 13 5.21 -10.58 2.31
C ALA A 13 6.66 -10.73 2.79
N GLY A 14 7.08 -9.85 3.70
CA GLY A 14 8.30 -10.06 4.48
C GLY A 14 8.09 -11.10 5.59
N SER A 15 8.88 -11.02 6.66
CA SER A 15 8.74 -11.88 7.85
C SER A 15 7.54 -11.49 8.72
N VAL A 16 6.34 -11.50 8.14
CA VAL A 16 5.10 -11.07 8.79
C VAL A 16 4.07 -12.18 8.75
N TYR A 17 3.70 -12.62 9.95
CA TYR A 17 2.65 -13.58 10.21
C TYR A 17 1.96 -13.24 11.53
N GLN A 18 0.90 -13.96 11.89
CA GLN A 18 0.20 -13.71 13.14
C GLN A 18 1.11 -14.02 14.34
N GLY A 19 1.33 -13.03 15.21
CA GLY A 19 2.22 -13.14 16.37
C GLY A 19 3.67 -12.75 16.12
N ALA A 20 4.03 -12.40 14.87
CA ALA A 20 5.38 -11.91 14.57
C ALA A 20 5.69 -10.60 15.32
N ILE A 21 6.91 -10.51 15.87
CA ILE A 21 7.43 -9.30 16.53
C ILE A 21 8.30 -8.56 15.52
N VAL A 22 7.98 -7.28 15.29
CA VAL A 22 8.74 -6.42 14.38
C VAL A 22 10.02 -5.99 15.10
N SER A 23 11.17 -6.41 14.57
CA SER A 23 12.49 -6.01 15.07
C SER A 23 12.80 -4.54 14.76
N PRO A 24 13.42 -3.80 15.68
CA PRO A 24 13.90 -2.45 15.41
C PRO A 24 15.21 -2.42 14.60
N PHE A 25 15.87 -3.56 14.39
CA PHE A 25 17.20 -3.65 13.76
C PHE A 25 17.16 -3.75 12.24
N PHE A 26 15.99 -3.98 11.64
CA PHE A 26 15.81 -4.10 10.19
C PHE A 26 14.83 -3.03 9.69
N ASP A 27 14.62 -3.00 8.38
CA ASP A 27 13.60 -2.14 7.80
C ASP A 27 12.20 -2.52 8.28
N SER A 28 11.30 -1.53 8.33
CA SER A 28 9.93 -1.69 8.84
C SER A 28 8.97 -2.28 7.79
N MET A 29 9.49 -2.91 6.73
CA MET A 29 8.69 -3.43 5.63
C MET A 29 7.89 -4.67 6.07
N LEU A 30 6.56 -4.58 5.99
CA LEU A 30 5.68 -5.70 6.34
C LEU A 30 5.31 -6.56 5.12
N VAL A 31 4.80 -5.92 4.06
CA VAL A 31 4.34 -6.60 2.84
C VAL A 31 4.38 -5.61 1.68
N LYS A 32 4.81 -6.07 0.51
CA LYS A 32 4.67 -5.35 -0.75
C LYS A 32 3.34 -5.74 -1.41
N VAL A 33 2.53 -4.73 -1.72
CA VAL A 33 1.25 -4.89 -2.40
C VAL A 33 1.37 -4.32 -3.81
N THR A 34 1.19 -5.16 -4.82
CA THR A 34 1.26 -4.75 -6.24
C THR A 34 -0.07 -5.03 -6.91
N ALA A 35 -0.60 -4.07 -7.68
CA ALA A 35 -1.79 -4.28 -8.49
C ALA A 35 -1.51 -4.18 -9.99
N ASN A 36 -2.24 -4.96 -10.79
CA ASN A 36 -2.24 -4.87 -12.24
C ASN A 36 -3.63 -4.52 -12.76
N SER A 37 -3.70 -3.57 -13.70
CA SER A 37 -4.89 -3.21 -14.46
C SER A 37 -4.50 -2.61 -15.81
N ARG A 38 -5.47 -2.47 -16.72
CA ARG A 38 -5.28 -1.81 -18.03
C ARG A 38 -4.99 -0.31 -17.93
N THR A 39 -5.31 0.31 -16.80
CA THR A 39 -5.09 1.74 -16.54
C THR A 39 -4.51 1.95 -15.15
N LEU A 40 -3.72 3.01 -14.97
CA LEU A 40 -3.18 3.41 -13.67
C LEU A 40 -4.31 3.62 -12.66
N ASP A 41 -5.38 4.29 -13.07
CA ASP A 41 -6.57 4.46 -12.25
C ASP A 41 -7.16 3.13 -11.76
N GLY A 42 -7.30 2.14 -12.65
CA GLY A 42 -7.82 0.83 -12.28
C GLY A 42 -6.90 0.10 -11.31
N ALA A 43 -5.58 0.23 -11.48
CA ALA A 43 -4.61 -0.32 -10.53
C ALA A 43 -4.72 0.39 -9.16
N CYS A 44 -4.84 1.73 -9.14
CA CYS A 44 -5.06 2.50 -7.92
C CYS A 44 -6.31 2.03 -7.17
N ARG A 45 -7.45 1.86 -7.86
CA ARG A 45 -8.69 1.34 -7.26
C ARG A 45 -8.50 -0.04 -6.63
N LYS A 46 -7.78 -0.94 -7.31
CA LYS A 46 -7.49 -2.29 -6.80
C LYS A 46 -6.61 -2.26 -5.53
N VAL A 47 -5.54 -1.47 -5.53
CA VAL A 47 -4.67 -1.30 -4.35
C VAL A 47 -5.46 -0.70 -3.20
N ARG A 48 -6.26 0.35 -3.44
CA ARG A 48 -7.07 0.99 -2.39
C ARG A 48 -8.06 0.04 -1.74
N ARG A 49 -8.76 -0.78 -2.54
CA ARG A 49 -9.61 -1.85 -2.01
C ARG A 49 -8.80 -2.87 -1.19
N ALA A 50 -7.62 -3.28 -1.67
CA ALA A 50 -6.74 -4.17 -0.90
C ALA A 50 -6.34 -3.53 0.45
N LEU A 51 -5.94 -2.26 0.48
CA LEU A 51 -5.62 -1.53 1.70
C LEU A 51 -6.81 -1.48 2.68
N ALA A 52 -8.04 -1.29 2.18
CA ALA A 52 -9.24 -1.29 3.01
C ALA A 52 -9.59 -2.67 3.60
N GLU A 53 -9.18 -3.76 2.94
CA GLU A 53 -9.40 -5.14 3.40
C GLU A 53 -8.32 -5.62 4.39
N PHE A 54 -7.10 -5.09 4.29
CA PHE A 54 -6.01 -5.45 5.21
C PHE A 54 -6.42 -5.24 6.68
N ARG A 55 -6.02 -6.19 7.53
CA ARG A 55 -6.17 -6.06 8.98
C ARG A 55 -4.81 -6.27 9.65
N ILE A 56 -4.21 -5.16 10.04
CA ILE A 56 -2.95 -5.11 10.79
C ILE A 56 -3.25 -4.45 12.14
N ARG A 57 -2.84 -5.12 13.22
CA ARG A 57 -3.01 -4.65 14.61
C ARG A 57 -1.68 -4.86 15.34
N GLY A 58 -1.47 -4.08 16.40
CA GLY A 58 -0.26 -4.13 17.24
C GLY A 58 0.84 -3.14 16.82
N VAL A 59 0.82 -2.67 15.57
CA VAL A 59 1.76 -1.65 15.07
C VAL A 59 1.02 -0.61 14.23
N LYS A 60 1.56 0.62 14.17
CA LYS A 60 1.11 1.62 13.21
C LYS A 60 1.66 1.29 11.82
N THR A 61 0.90 1.63 10.78
CA THR A 61 1.31 1.43 9.39
C THR A 61 1.18 2.72 8.60
N ASN A 62 1.87 2.82 7.47
CA ASN A 62 1.79 3.95 6.54
C ASN A 62 0.57 3.85 5.58
N MET A 63 -0.35 2.90 5.79
CA MET A 63 -1.47 2.67 4.88
C MET A 63 -2.38 3.89 4.65
N PRO A 64 -2.71 4.72 5.66
CA PRO A 64 -3.53 5.92 5.43
C PRO A 64 -2.85 6.92 4.49
N PHE A 65 -1.53 7.09 4.61
CA PHE A 65 -0.74 7.94 3.73
C PHE A 65 -0.76 7.42 2.28
N LEU A 66 -0.58 6.10 2.10
CA LEU A 66 -0.67 5.47 0.78
C LEU A 66 -2.07 5.61 0.16
N ASP A 67 -3.15 5.42 0.93
CA ASP A 67 -4.53 5.63 0.43
C ASP A 67 -4.78 7.08 0.00
N ASN A 68 -4.20 8.07 0.69
CA ASN A 68 -4.27 9.47 0.29
C ASN A 68 -3.58 9.73 -1.05
N ILE A 69 -2.37 9.20 -1.26
CA ILE A 69 -1.67 9.29 -2.55
C ILE A 69 -2.51 8.66 -3.66
N LEU A 70 -3.06 7.47 -3.43
CA LEU A 70 -3.85 6.73 -4.43
C LEU A 70 -5.21 7.40 -4.74
N LYS A 71 -5.69 8.30 -3.88
CA LYS A 71 -6.86 9.16 -4.14
C LYS A 71 -6.53 10.37 -4.99
N HIS A 72 -5.30 10.87 -4.90
CA HIS A 72 -4.89 12.13 -5.50
C HIS A 72 -4.97 12.08 -7.03
N GLU A 73 -5.57 13.10 -7.64
CA GLU A 73 -5.82 13.12 -9.08
C GLU A 73 -4.54 13.12 -9.90
N THR A 74 -3.56 13.96 -9.54
CA THR A 74 -2.23 14.00 -10.16
C THR A 74 -1.56 12.62 -10.19
N PHE A 75 -1.65 11.85 -9.10
CA PHE A 75 -1.13 10.48 -9.05
C PHE A 75 -1.89 9.56 -9.99
N ARG A 76 -3.22 9.62 -10.00
CA ARG A 76 -4.08 8.77 -10.86
C ARG A 76 -3.91 9.06 -12.35
N ARG A 77 -3.55 10.29 -12.72
CA ARG A 77 -3.21 10.68 -14.10
C ARG A 77 -1.79 10.29 -14.50
N GLY A 78 -0.91 10.04 -13.53
CA GLY A 78 0.50 9.70 -13.78
C GLY A 78 1.42 10.93 -13.88
N ASP A 79 0.91 12.13 -13.62
CA ASP A 79 1.61 13.41 -13.79
C ASP A 79 2.43 13.81 -12.56
N VAL A 80 2.96 12.83 -11.81
CA VAL A 80 3.69 13.09 -10.56
C VAL A 80 5.17 13.34 -10.81
N THR A 81 5.73 14.28 -10.06
CA THR A 81 7.16 14.57 -10.04
C THR A 81 7.79 14.11 -8.73
N VAL A 82 9.12 14.10 -8.66
CA VAL A 82 9.86 13.75 -7.43
C VAL A 82 9.52 14.66 -6.24
N ASN A 83 9.00 15.86 -6.49
CA ASN A 83 8.63 16.83 -5.45
C ASN A 83 7.14 16.75 -5.05
N PHE A 84 6.35 15.86 -5.68
CA PHE A 84 4.91 15.77 -5.48
C PHE A 84 4.49 15.75 -4.01
N ILE A 85 5.10 14.88 -3.19
CA ILE A 85 4.75 14.76 -1.76
C ILE A 85 5.11 16.04 -1.00
N LYS A 86 6.25 16.68 -1.30
CA LYS A 86 6.67 17.93 -0.64
C LYS A 86 5.74 19.10 -0.95
N GLN A 87 5.13 19.09 -2.13
CA GLN A 87 4.19 20.11 -2.60
C GLN A 87 2.75 19.88 -2.14
N ASN A 88 2.45 18.72 -1.57
CA ASN A 88 1.11 18.31 -1.12
C ASN A 88 1.18 17.75 0.31
N PRO A 89 1.33 18.63 1.33
CA PRO A 89 1.50 18.25 2.74
C PRO A 89 0.28 17.54 3.35
#